data_AF-A0A3P6DJE5-F1
#
_entry.id   AF-A0A3P6DJE5-F1
#
_cell.length_a   1.000
_cell.length_b   1.000
_cell.length_c   1.000
_cell.angle_alpha   90.00
_cell.angle_beta   90.00
_cell.angle_gamma   90.00
#
_symmetry.space_group_name_H-M   'P 1'
#
loop_
_entity.id
_entity.type
_entity.pdbx_description
1 polymer ?
#
loop_
_entity_poly.entity_id
_entity_poly.type
_entity_poly.pdbx_seq_one_letter_code
_entity_poly.pdbx_strand_id
1 'polypeptide(L)' 'MGTRNYIRRESALHSELEALRWAMENMLQHWTCQNFGTNCKDLIAMINESHAWPNFATELKRIETL' A
#
# COMPACT_ATOMS: atom_id res chain seq x y z
N MET A 1 -10.07 25.93 -41.40
CA MET A 1 -9.42 24.63 -41.14
C MET A 1 -9.58 24.33 -39.66
N GLY A 2 -10.44 23.37 -39.30
CA GLY A 2 -10.82 23.11 -37.91
C GLY A 2 -9.88 22.13 -37.23
N THR A 3 -9.20 22.56 -36.18
CA THR A 3 -8.42 21.70 -35.29
C THR A 3 -9.39 20.97 -34.36
N ARG A 4 -9.66 19.69 -34.67
CA ARG A 4 -10.41 18.81 -33.78
C ARG A 4 -9.52 18.48 -32.58
N ASN A 5 -9.76 19.15 -31.45
CA ASN A 5 -9.15 18.82 -30.17
C ASN A 5 -9.59 17.41 -29.77
N TYR A 6 -8.81 16.40 -30.14
CA TYR A 6 -8.91 15.10 -29.51
C TYR A 6 -8.37 15.27 -28.10
N ILE A 7 -9.25 15.31 -27.11
CA ILE A 7 -8.87 15.09 -25.72
C ILE A 7 -8.24 13.70 -25.71
N ARG A 8 -6.91 13.65 -25.68
CA ARG A 8 -6.12 12.44 -25.60
C ARG A 8 -6.46 11.85 -24.24
N ARG A 9 -7.46 10.98 -24.17
CA ARG A 9 -7.76 10.23 -22.96
C ARG A 9 -6.47 9.50 -22.62
N GLU A 10 -5.87 9.82 -21.47
CA GLU A 10 -4.81 9.00 -20.90
C GLU A 10 -5.28 7.55 -20.94
N SER A 11 -4.41 6.64 -21.38
CA SER A 11 -4.74 5.24 -21.32
C SER A 11 -5.01 4.87 -19.86
N ALA A 12 -5.91 3.92 -19.61
CA ALA A 12 -6.16 3.42 -18.26
C ALA A 12 -4.85 3.03 -17.56
N LEU A 13 -3.93 2.41 -18.31
CA LEU A 13 -2.59 2.07 -17.86
C LEU A 13 -1.78 3.28 -17.36
N HIS A 14 -1.87 4.42 -18.05
CA HIS A 14 -1.16 5.63 -17.63
C HIS A 14 -1.76 6.20 -16.33
N SER A 15 -3.09 6.25 -16.23
CA SER A 15 -3.75 6.69 -15.00
C SER A 15 -3.50 5.75 -13.81
N GLU A 16 -3.43 4.43 -14.03
CA GLU A 16 -3.04 3.46 -13.00
C GLU A 16 -1.60 3.66 -12.54
N LEU A 17 -0.68 3.93 -13.47
CA LEU A 17 0.72 4.17 -13.15
C LEU A 17 0.93 5.47 -12.37
N GLU A 18 0.25 6.55 -12.75
CA GLU A 18 0.28 7.81 -12.01
C GLU A 18 -0.38 7.67 -10.63
N ALA A 19 -1.47 6.91 -10.51
CA ALA A 19 -2.08 6.62 -9.21
C ALA A 19 -1.14 5.82 -8.30
N LEU A 20 -0.44 4.82 -8.84
CA LEU A 20 0.53 4.03 -8.10
C LEU A 20 1.71 4.89 -7.62
N ARG A 21 2.25 5.72 -8.52
CA ARG A 21 3.33 6.66 -8.20
C ARG A 21 2.89 7.63 -7.11
N TRP A 22 1.69 8.21 -7.23
CA TRP A 22 1.13 9.12 -6.23
C TRP A 22 0.98 8.45 -4.86
N ALA A 23 0.51 7.20 -4.83
CA ALA A 23 0.38 6.44 -3.59
C ALA A 23 1.75 6.21 -2.93
N MET A 24 2.77 5.83 -3.72
CA MET A 24 4.13 5.64 -3.22
C MET A 24 4.73 6.95 -2.69
N GLU A 25 4.56 8.06 -3.42
CA GLU A 25 5.02 9.38 -3.00
C GLU A 25 4.32 9.85 -1.71
N ASN A 26 3.02 9.61 -1.56
CA ASN A 26 2.28 9.93 -0.34
C ASN A 26 2.73 9.08 0.85
N MET A 27 2.92 7.77 0.63
CA MET A 27 3.45 6.89 1.67
C MET A 27 4.84 7.34 2.13
N LEU A 28 5.70 7.78 1.21
CA LEU A 28 7.03 8.32 1.53
C LEU A 28 6.96 9.67 2.25
N GLN A 29 6.01 10.54 1.90
CA GLN A 29 5.85 11.85 2.56
C GLN A 29 5.32 11.71 3.98
N HIS A 30 4.47 10.72 4.25
CA HIS A 30 3.89 10.52 5.56
C HIS A 30 4.71 9.59 6.44
N TRP A 31 5.38 8.58 5.87
CA TRP A 31 6.12 7.57 6.61
C TRP A 31 7.57 7.54 6.16
N THR A 32 8.51 7.62 7.11
CA THR A 32 9.92 7.40 6.80
C THR A 32 10.10 5.96 6.29
N CYS A 33 10.88 5.77 5.22
CA CYS A 33 11.22 4.44 4.69
C CYS A 33 11.75 3.50 5.80
N GLN A 34 12.43 4.07 6.80
CA GLN A 34 12.89 3.37 7.99
C GLN A 34 11.76 2.88 8.92
N ASN A 35 10.70 3.67 9.11
CA ASN A 35 9.52 3.23 9.86
C ASN A 35 8.79 2.13 9.10
N PHE A 36 8.65 2.23 7.77
CA PHE A 36 8.06 1.17 6.97
C PHE A 36 8.87 -0.13 7.07
N GLY A 37 10.19 -0.07 6.87
CA GLY A 37 11.05 -1.25 6.96
C GLY A 37 11.07 -1.91 8.34
N THR A 38 11.06 -1.10 9.41
CA THR A 38 10.98 -1.61 10.80
C THR A 38 9.61 -2.23 11.05
N ASN A 39 8.54 -1.51 10.74
CA ASN A 39 7.17 -2.00 10.93
C ASN A 39 6.88 -3.26 10.12
N CYS A 40 7.43 -3.39 8.90
CA CYS A 40 7.28 -4.61 8.10
C CYS A 40 8.01 -5.80 8.71
N LYS A 41 9.21 -5.61 9.28
CA LYS A 41 9.91 -6.66 10.01
C LYS A 41 9.15 -7.07 11.26
N ASP A 42 8.63 -6.10 12.00
CA ASP A 42 7.81 -6.35 13.18
C ASP A 42 6.51 -7.08 12.81
N LEU A 43 5.85 -6.71 11.71
CA LEU A 43 4.68 -7.43 11.17
C LEU A 43 5.00 -8.89 10.83
N ILE A 44 6.13 -9.15 10.16
CA ILE A 44 6.57 -10.51 9.85
C ILE A 44 6.83 -11.30 11.14
N ALA A 45 7.49 -10.69 12.12
CA ALA A 45 7.72 -11.30 13.42
C ALA A 45 6.41 -11.56 14.17
N MET A 46 5.45 -10.63 14.15
CA MET A 46 4.14 -10.78 14.78
C MET A 46 3.29 -11.87 14.12
N ILE A 47 3.48 -12.15 12.82
CA ILE A 47 2.84 -13.27 12.13
C ILE A 47 3.52 -14.59 12.50
N ASN A 48 4.84 -14.68 12.41
CA ASN A 48 5.60 -15.91 12.67
C ASN A 48 5.63 -16.31 14.16
N GLU A 49 5.72 -15.32 15.04
CA GLU A 49 5.77 -15.46 16.50
C GLU A 49 4.51 -14.87 17.15
N SER A 50 3.35 -15.14 16.56
CA SER A 50 2.06 -14.61 17.05
C SER A 50 1.79 -14.91 18.53
N HIS A 51 2.33 -16.02 19.05
CA HIS A 51 2.26 -16.38 20.47
C HIS A 51 2.94 -15.36 21.42
N ALA A 52 3.93 -14.61 20.94
CA ALA A 52 4.59 -13.54 21.70
C ALA A 52 3.74 -12.24 21.74
N TRP A 53 2.68 -12.14 20.93
CA TRP A 53 1.83 -10.96 20.77
C TRP A 53 0.34 -11.31 20.85
N PRO A 54 -0.20 -11.61 22.06
CA PRO A 54 -1.52 -12.22 22.24
C PRO A 54 -2.69 -11.39 21.67
N ASN A 55 -2.59 -10.05 21.77
CA ASN A 55 -3.59 -9.15 21.20
C ASN A 55 -3.64 -9.23 19.68
N PHE A 56 -2.47 -9.32 19.02
CA PHE A 56 -2.38 -9.44 17.57
C PHE A 56 -2.82 -10.82 17.09
N ALA A 57 -2.44 -11.88 17.79
CA ALA A 57 -2.88 -13.24 17.45
C ALA A 57 -4.40 -13.39 17.42
N THR A 58 -5.11 -12.69 18.32
CA THR A 58 -6.58 -12.68 18.38
C THR A 58 -7.19 -12.01 17.15
N GLU A 59 -6.64 -10.86 16.75
CA GLU A 59 -7.08 -10.14 15.55
C GLU A 59 -6.74 -10.92 14.26
N LEU A 60 -5.57 -11.54 14.20
CA LEU A 60 -5.13 -12.36 13.05
C LEU A 60 -6.08 -13.55 12.85
N LYS A 61 -6.44 -14.25 13.93
CA LYS A 61 -7.40 -15.35 13.91
C LYS A 61 -8.79 -14.91 13.44
N ARG A 62 -9.21 -13.69 13.77
CA ARG A 62 -10.48 -13.12 13.27
C ARG A 62 -10.44 -12.88 11.76
N ILE A 63 -9.29 -12.50 11.21
CA ILE A 63 -9.11 -12.29 9.75
C ILE A 63 -9.05 -13.63 9.01
N GLU A 64 -8.35 -14.63 9.54
CA GLU A 64 -8.27 -15.97 8.93
C GLU A 64 -9.62 -16.71 8.89
N THR A 65 -10.57 -16.30 9.72
CA THR A 65 -11.91 -16.93 9.81
C THR A 65 -12.98 -16.23 8.97
N LEU A 66 -12.62 -15.15 8.25
CA LEU A 66 -13.46 -14.50 7.23
C LEU A 66 -13.30 -15.18 5.86
#